data_AF-A0A945R458-F1
#
_entry.id   AF-A0A945R458-F1
#
_cell.length_a   1.000
_cell.length_b   1.000
_cell.length_c   1.000
_cell.angle_alpha   90.00
_cell.angle_beta   90.00
_cell.angle_gamma   90.00
#
_symmetry.space_group_name_H-M   'P 1'
#
loop_
_entity.id
_entity.type
_entity.pdbx_description
1 polymer ?
#
loop_
_entity_poly.entity_id
_entity_poly.type
_entity_poly.pdbx_seq_one_letter_code
_entity_poly.pdbx_strand_id
1 'polypeptide(L)'
;ETIRHMVSTGIGITLIPQTAIDYNNLIQNSSIKYIPFKNPAPARRVGLLFRKTSNRKVCFKKLAASIQSIIQKEFLLEETVEVLPVKLNR
;
A
#
# COMPACT_ATOMS: atom_id res chain seq x y z
N GLU A 1 10.24 -7.91 3.33
CA GLU A 1 11.37 -8.17 4.23
C GLU A 1 12.63 -8.69 3.57
N THR A 2 12.66 -9.86 2.95
CA THR A 2 13.92 -10.45 2.41
C THR A 2 14.73 -9.50 1.53
N ILE A 3 14.08 -8.82 0.57
CA ILE A 3 14.76 -7.87 -0.32
C ILE A 3 15.30 -6.66 0.44
N ARG A 4 14.58 -6.17 1.45
CA ARG A 4 15.06 -5.09 2.31
C ARG A 4 16.33 -5.51 3.04
N HIS A 5 16.36 -6.70 3.60
CA HIS A 5 17.54 -7.23 4.27
C HIS A 5 18.74 -7.35 3.32
N MET A 6 18.54 -7.84 2.09
CA MET A 6 19.60 -7.90 1.08
C MET A 6 20.17 -6.50 0.78
N VAL A 7 19.32 -5.48 0.65
CA VAL A 7 19.76 -4.10 0.47
C VAL A 7 20.50 -3.57 1.71
N SER A 8 20.05 -3.86 2.95
CA SER A 8 20.79 -3.48 4.17
C SER A 8 22.17 -4.12 4.28
N THR A 9 22.38 -5.28 3.68
CA THR A 9 23.69 -5.95 3.61
C THR A 9 24.55 -5.46 2.44
N GLY A 10 24.12 -4.42 1.72
CA GLY A 10 24.84 -3.82 0.60
C GLY A 10 24.60 -4.49 -0.75
N ILE A 11 23.60 -5.38 -0.87
CA ILE A 11 23.29 -6.06 -2.13
C ILE A 11 22.27 -5.23 -2.93
N GLY A 12 22.79 -4.35 -3.77
CA GLY A 12 22.02 -3.61 -4.78
C GLY A 12 21.04 -2.58 -4.22
N ILE A 13 20.07 -2.22 -5.06
CA ILE A 13 18.97 -1.29 -4.75
C ILE A 13 17.64 -1.91 -5.17
N THR A 14 16.53 -1.44 -4.61
CA THR A 14 15.21 -1.95 -4.94
C THR A 14 14.14 -0.85 -4.86
N LEU A 15 12.97 -1.15 -5.41
CA LEU A 15 11.77 -0.34 -5.22
C LEU A 15 10.93 -0.93 -4.10
N ILE A 16 10.35 -0.05 -3.29
CA ILE A 16 9.51 -0.45 -2.16
C ILE A 16 8.22 0.37 -2.16
N PRO A 17 7.04 -0.24 -1.91
CA PRO A 17 5.82 0.52 -1.76
C PRO A 17 5.86 1.34 -0.47
N GLN A 18 5.18 2.49 -0.49
CA GLN A 18 5.09 3.41 0.65
C GLN A 18 4.59 2.71 1.93
N THR A 19 3.65 1.77 1.80
CA THR A 19 3.06 1.00 2.92
C THR A 19 4.03 0.02 3.58
N ALA A 20 5.16 -0.28 2.94
CA ALA A 20 6.15 -1.17 3.54
C ALA A 20 7.25 -0.38 4.27
N ILE A 21 7.38 0.93 4.06
CA ILE A 21 8.41 1.76 4.72
C ILE A 21 8.19 1.66 6.23
N ASP A 22 9.23 1.23 6.95
CA ASP A 22 9.16 1.13 8.41
C ASP A 22 9.66 2.43 9.01
N TYR A 23 8.73 3.38 9.20
CA TYR A 23 9.06 4.71 9.73
C TYR A 23 9.59 4.65 11.17
N ASN A 24 9.21 3.63 11.95
CA ASN A 24 9.63 3.49 13.35
C ASN A 24 11.07 2.98 13.45
N ASN A 25 11.50 2.10 12.54
CA ASN A 25 12.88 1.60 12.49
C ASN A 25 13.84 2.41 11.62
N LEU A 26 13.43 3.55 11.04
CA LEU A 26 14.35 4.47 10.35
C LEU A 26 15.52 4.92 11.24
N ILE A 27 15.31 4.95 12.56
CA ILE A 27 16.30 5.38 13.55
C ILE A 27 17.26 4.24 13.92
N GLN A 28 16.86 2.98 13.79
CA GLN A 28 17.68 1.80 14.18
C GLN A 28 18.41 1.15 13.00
N ASN A 29 17.86 1.22 11.77
CA ASN A 29 18.46 0.65 10.57
C ASN A 29 19.24 1.71 9.78
N SER A 30 20.39 2.14 10.30
CA SER A 30 21.27 3.16 9.68
C SER A 30 21.82 2.77 8.30
N SER A 31 21.65 1.52 7.86
CA SER A 31 22.22 1.00 6.60
C SER A 31 21.32 1.19 5.37
N ILE A 32 20.04 1.53 5.52
CA ILE A 32 19.13 1.72 4.38
C ILE A 32 18.70 3.18 4.27
N LYS A 33 18.93 3.76 3.09
CA LYS A 33 18.42 5.09 2.74
C LYS A 33 17.25 4.95 1.76
N TYR A 34 16.08 5.46 2.15
CA TYR A 34 14.92 5.58 1.25
C TYR A 34 15.05 6.87 0.44
N ILE A 35 14.91 6.76 -0.88
CA ILE A 35 14.98 7.88 -1.82
C ILE A 35 13.62 8.00 -2.51
N PRO A 36 12.86 9.10 -2.29
CA PRO A 36 11.58 9.30 -2.97
C PRO A 36 11.79 9.59 -4.46
N PHE A 37 10.83 9.19 -5.29
CA PHE A 37 10.80 9.59 -6.69
C PHE A 37 10.56 11.08 -6.84
N LYS A 38 11.06 11.66 -7.94
CA LYS A 38 10.62 12.99 -8.38
C LYS A 38 9.19 12.90 -8.92
N ASN A 39 8.44 13.99 -8.78
CA ASN A 39 7.10 14.07 -9.35
C ASN A 39 7.14 14.00 -10.89
N PRO A 40 6.20 13.27 -11.53
CA PRO A 40 5.17 12.45 -10.89
C PRO A 40 5.71 11.09 -10.41
N ALA A 41 5.48 10.76 -9.14
CA ALA A 41 5.89 9.48 -8.59
C ALA A 41 5.01 8.33 -9.16
N PRO A 42 5.59 7.14 -9.44
CA PRO A 42 4.80 6.00 -9.87
C PRO A 42 3.91 5.50 -8.74
N ALA A 43 2.64 5.24 -9.06
CA ALA A 43 1.64 4.73 -8.12
C ALA A 43 1.01 3.43 -8.62
N ARG A 44 0.45 2.65 -7.69
CA ARG A 44 -0.35 1.46 -7.99
C ARG A 44 -1.72 1.58 -7.34
N ARG A 45 -2.74 1.05 -8.00
CA ARG A 45 -4.10 0.93 -7.43
C ARG A 45 -4.19 -0.35 -6.60
N VAL A 46 -4.55 -0.23 -5.33
CA VAL A 46 -4.87 -1.36 -4.44
C VAL A 46 -6.39 -1.44 -4.29
N GLY A 47 -6.97 -2.63 -4.51
CA GLY A 47 -8.42 -2.83 -4.50
C GLY A 47 -8.84 -4.05 -3.68
N LEU A 48 -10.05 -3.98 -3.12
CA LEU A 48 -10.72 -5.10 -2.47
C LEU A 48 -11.70 -5.74 -3.45
N LEU A 49 -11.48 -7.01 -3.79
CA LEU A 49 -12.34 -7.79 -4.69
C LEU A 49 -13.06 -8.90 -3.93
N PHE A 50 -14.35 -9.08 -4.21
CA PHE A 50 -15.15 -10.20 -3.73
C PHE A 50 -16.10 -10.72 -4.81
N ARG A 51 -16.52 -11.98 -4.70
CA ARG A 51 -17.46 -12.61 -5.64
C ARG A 51 -18.82 -11.90 -5.61
N LYS A 52 -19.39 -11.61 -6.79
CA LYS A 52 -20.71 -10.97 -6.93
C LYS A 52 -21.83 -11.69 -6.17
N THR A 53 -21.75 -13.02 -6.08
CA THR A 53 -22.72 -13.91 -5.41
C THR A 53 -22.51 -14.03 -3.90
N SER A 54 -21.51 -13.36 -3.32
CA SER A 54 -21.29 -13.43 -1.89
C SER A 54 -22.46 -12.82 -1.11
N ASN A 55 -22.90 -13.50 -0.06
CA ASN A 55 -23.87 -12.99 0.91
C ASN A 55 -23.25 -11.99 1.91
N ARG A 56 -21.91 -11.87 1.95
CA ARG A 56 -21.18 -11.01 2.90
C ARG A 56 -20.95 -9.59 2.40
N LYS A 57 -21.78 -9.07 1.49
CA LYS A 57 -21.62 -7.72 0.90
C LYS A 57 -21.49 -6.62 1.96
N VAL A 58 -22.30 -6.68 3.01
CA VAL A 58 -22.26 -5.71 4.12
C VAL A 58 -20.92 -5.76 4.85
N CYS A 59 -20.37 -6.96 5.09
CA CYS A 59 -19.08 -7.13 5.72
C CYS A 59 -17.95 -6.52 4.86
N PHE A 60 -17.92 -6.82 3.56
CA PHE A 60 -16.91 -6.24 2.66
C PHE A 60 -16.99 -4.71 2.58
N LYS A 61 -18.19 -4.13 2.61
CA LYS A 61 -18.35 -2.66 2.68
C LYS A 61 -17.77 -2.09 3.97
N LYS A 62 -18.04 -2.71 5.13
CA LYS A 62 -17.48 -2.29 6.41
C LYS A 62 -15.95 -2.42 6.42
N LEU A 63 -15.42 -3.53 5.92
CA LEU A 63 -13.98 -3.76 5.80
C LEU A 63 -13.31 -2.71 4.91
N ALA A 64 -13.90 -2.40 3.75
CA ALA A 64 -13.41 -1.35 2.86
C ALA A 64 -13.35 0.01 3.57
N ALA A 65 -14.42 0.39 4.29
CA ALA A 65 -14.46 1.64 5.05
C ALA A 65 -13.40 1.68 6.16
N SER A 66 -13.20 0.58 6.88
CA SER A 66 -12.14 0.49 7.90
C SER A 66 -10.74 0.66 7.30
N ILE A 67 -10.45 -0.01 6.18
CA ILE A 67 -9.15 0.12 5.49
C ILE A 67 -8.95 1.57 5.02
N GLN A 68 -9.98 2.19 4.42
CA GLN A 68 -9.91 3.59 3.96
C GLN A 68 -9.61 4.56 5.10
N SER A 69 -10.29 4.42 6.24
CA SER A 69 -10.07 5.28 7.41
C SER A 69 -8.64 5.18 7.95
N ILE A 70 -8.06 3.97 7.99
CA ILE A 70 -6.68 3.75 8.45
C ILE A 70 -5.69 4.42 7.48
N ILE A 71 -5.84 4.17 6.17
CA ILE A 71 -4.93 4.70 5.14
C ILE A 71 -4.95 6.23 5.09
N GLN A 72 -6.12 6.87 5.18
CA GLN A 72 -6.24 8.33 5.21
C GLN A 72 -5.51 8.95 6.41
N LYS A 73 -5.61 8.30 7.58
CA LYS A 73 -4.92 8.73 8.79
C LYS A 73 -3.40 8.59 8.66
N GLU A 74 -2.92 7.51 8.05
CA GLU A 74 -1.50 7.16 8.03
C GLU A 74 -0.70 7.91 6.95
N PHE A 75 -1.31 8.20 5.80
CA PHE A 75 -0.58 8.76 4.65
C PHE A 75 -0.98 10.20 4.28
N LEU A 76 -1.87 10.86 5.04
CA LEU A 76 -2.34 12.23 4.76
C LEU A 76 -2.74 12.44 3.28
N LEU A 77 -3.29 11.40 2.65
CA LEU A 77 -3.66 11.40 1.24
C LEU A 77 -5.03 12.07 1.08
N GLU A 78 -5.12 13.08 0.20
CA GLU A 78 -6.38 13.66 -0.27
C GLU A 78 -7.03 12.84 -1.40
N GLU A 79 -6.39 11.76 -1.85
CA GLU A 79 -6.91 10.94 -2.94
C GLU A 79 -8.15 10.12 -2.50
N THR A 80 -9.25 10.35 -3.20
CA THR A 80 -10.50 9.60 -3.01
C THR A 80 -10.29 8.15 -3.39
N VAL A 81 -10.37 7.24 -2.42
CA VAL A 81 -10.36 5.79 -2.68
C VAL A 81 -11.66 5.42 -3.41
N GLU A 82 -11.58 5.28 -4.74
CA GLU A 82 -12.71 4.84 -5.55
C GLU A 82 -13.11 3.41 -5.20
N VAL A 83 -14.36 3.22 -4.76
CA VAL A 83 -14.99 1.90 -4.71
C VAL A 83 -15.49 1.57 -6.11
N LEU A 84 -14.62 1.00 -6.93
CA LEU A 84 -14.98 0.59 -8.27
C LEU A 84 -15.79 -0.72 -8.24
N PRO A 85 -16.93 -0.81 -8.93
CA PRO A 85 -17.52 -2.10 -9.25
C PRO A 85 -16.58 -2.80 -10.23
N VAL A 86 -16.04 -3.96 -9.84
CA VAL A 86 -15.26 -4.78 -10.77
C VAL A 86 -16.20 -5.29 -11.86
N LYS A 87 -16.14 -4.64 -13.03
CA LYS A 87 -16.69 -5.19 -14.27
C LYS A 87 -15.81 -6.38 -14.63
N LEU A 88 -16.32 -7.59 -14.38
CA LEU A 88 -15.82 -8.78 -15.04
C LEU A 88 -16.10 -8.59 -16.52
N ASN A 89 -15.09 -8.18 -17.29
CA ASN A 89 -15.13 -8.36 -18.74
C ASN A 89 -15.22 -9.87 -18.96
N ARG A 90 -16.39 -10.32 -19.43
CA ARG A 90 -16.59 -11.66 -19.96
C ARG A 90 -16.03 -11.72 -21.38
#